data_AF-A0A2H0CSP2-F1
#
_entry.id   AF-A0A2H0CSP2-F1
#
_cell.length_a   1.000
_cell.length_b   1.000
_cell.length_c   1.000
_cell.angle_alpha   90.00
_cell.angle_beta   90.00
_cell.angle_gamma   90.00
#
_symmetry.space_group_name_H-M   'P 1'
#
loop_
_entity.id
_entity.type
_entity.pdbx_description
1 polymer ?
#
loop_
_entity_poly.entity_id
_entity_poly.type
_entity_poly.pdbx_seq_one_letter_code
_entity_poly.pdbx_strand_id
1 'polypeptide(L)'
;MKFKGTALMAAVFLSLALYYFFVDLPAEQKENTEKELSEKLLPLTAEKVVELSLTSNGESIALKRKAPHKWDLTHPLSATGDSGEVEAFIFEIESLKKTRVVEENPEDLSIYGLSSPALKIYFKFENGTGETLLIGDESPLGGNLYFKRESQPTVMMASSSRSRFEKTVYNFRDKTLLNFNTGSIQKIQILKGKIPLEIKRTGETWEISGDIRARGDNDAIMSFLQSIQFSRVREFVHENPDSLESYGLNPPALKLTLESEQGEFHTLVLGGLKEGKGYFGKVNDSKNIVLVDKKLFEILSQKTVEFLDKTLLEFDEKEILELSLQSGNETIHVVRGEGTRWDIQSPVKTGADLSTVNSLLFDLKEAKISEFIKISIDTPQSFGLDIPRKTLSLKMKDSKTWTLQLGNQSADGQKVFAQRTGEPTVFAISKEVVDKLFRNLHDLRNKKLLKFESDEVTKITIQTPGKFFELRKAGSQWSLEKPEKIRTDHIGNDLIWTLKGLEFNSMVTPSLPANLSGLDSPSFTIRLFKDEQK
;
A
#
# COMPACT_ATOMS: atom_id res chain seq x y z
N MET A 1 8.93 59.73 40.46
CA MET A 1 9.67 59.16 39.31
C MET A 1 10.20 60.29 38.43
N LYS A 2 11.50 60.30 38.10
CA LYS A 2 12.12 61.38 37.30
C LYS A 2 11.85 61.16 35.79
N PHE A 3 10.66 61.53 35.33
CA PHE A 3 10.14 61.29 33.97
C PHE A 3 11.07 61.80 32.84
N LYS A 4 11.78 62.90 33.06
CA LYS A 4 12.73 63.48 32.09
C LYS A 4 13.96 62.60 31.85
N GLY A 5 14.43 61.90 32.88
CA GLY A 5 15.58 60.98 32.74
C GLY A 5 15.19 59.70 31.98
N THR A 6 13.99 59.18 32.22
CA THR A 6 13.45 58.01 31.52
C THR A 6 13.19 58.29 30.04
N ALA A 7 12.65 59.47 29.69
CA ALA A 7 12.44 59.85 28.30
C ALA A 7 13.75 60.05 27.53
N LEU A 8 14.78 60.62 28.16
CA LEU A 8 16.12 60.76 27.56
C LEU A 8 16.75 59.38 27.31
N MET A 9 16.69 58.46 28.27
CA MET A 9 17.20 57.11 28.09
C MET A 9 16.43 56.34 27.02
N ALA A 10 15.11 56.50 26.94
CA ALA A 10 14.31 55.90 25.88
C ALA A 10 14.71 56.42 24.49
N ALA A 11 14.95 57.73 24.35
CA ALA A 11 15.42 58.31 23.10
C ALA A 11 16.81 57.78 22.69
N VAL A 12 17.76 57.71 23.62
CA VAL A 12 19.10 57.14 23.37
C VAL A 12 19.01 55.66 22.98
N PHE A 13 18.18 54.89 23.67
CA PHE A 13 17.96 53.48 23.34
C PHE A 13 17.36 53.32 21.95
N LEU A 14 16.39 54.16 21.58
CA LEU A 14 15.76 54.13 20.25
C LEU A 14 16.75 54.54 19.16
N SER A 15 17.62 55.53 19.41
CA SER A 15 18.71 55.90 18.50
C SER A 15 19.74 54.79 18.33
N LEU A 16 20.13 54.09 19.41
CA LEU A 16 21.04 52.93 19.34
C LEU A 16 20.41 51.76 18.59
N ALA A 17 19.12 51.48 18.82
CA ALA A 17 18.39 50.44 18.10
C ALA A 17 18.29 50.75 16.60
N LEU A 18 18.02 52.01 16.23
CA LEU A 18 18.02 52.45 14.84
C LEU A 18 19.42 52.35 14.21
N TYR A 19 20.47 52.76 14.92
CA TYR A 19 21.85 52.62 14.44
C TYR A 19 22.22 51.16 14.19
N TYR A 20 21.93 50.28 15.15
CA TYR A 20 22.18 48.84 15.00
C TYR A 20 21.43 48.25 13.80
N PHE A 21 20.14 48.58 13.62
CA PHE A 21 19.33 47.99 12.54
C PHE A 21 19.66 48.53 11.15
N PHE A 22 20.06 49.80 11.02
CA PHE A 22 20.31 50.43 9.72
C PHE A 22 21.80 50.49 9.33
N VAL A 23 22.73 50.28 10.26
CA VAL A 23 24.18 50.38 10.00
C VAL A 23 24.89 49.07 10.34
N ASP A 24 24.87 48.64 11.60
CA ASP A 24 25.66 47.48 12.04
C ASP A 24 25.14 46.17 11.43
N LEU A 25 23.83 45.94 11.47
CA LEU A 25 23.23 44.70 10.97
C LEU A 25 23.42 44.51 9.45
N PRO A 26 23.23 45.51 8.58
CA PRO A 26 23.59 45.41 7.17
C PRO A 26 25.10 45.27 6.91
N ALA A 27 25.95 45.92 7.71
CA ALA A 27 27.40 45.80 7.59
C ALA A 27 27.88 44.39 7.96
N GLU A 28 27.37 43.83 9.06
CA GLU A 28 27.63 42.45 9.49
C GLU A 28 27.12 41.44 8.46
N GLN A 29 25.92 41.66 7.90
CA GLN A 29 25.39 40.83 6.81
C GLN A 29 26.28 40.89 5.56
N LYS A 30 26.76 42.08 5.20
CA LYS A 30 27.68 42.27 4.06
C LYS A 30 29.01 41.57 4.30
N GLU A 31 29.61 41.74 5.48
CA GLU A 31 30.86 41.07 5.86
C GLU A 31 30.71 39.55 5.85
N ASN A 32 29.62 39.03 6.41
CA ASN A 32 29.32 37.59 6.39
C ASN A 32 29.13 37.07 4.96
N THR A 33 28.45 37.83 4.09
CA THR A 33 28.24 37.47 2.68
C THR A 33 29.57 37.48 1.92
N GLU A 34 30.40 38.50 2.11
CA GLU A 34 31.74 38.58 1.50
C GLU A 34 32.64 37.45 1.99
N LYS A 35 32.60 37.12 3.28
CA LYS A 35 33.32 36.00 3.87
C LYS A 35 32.85 34.68 3.25
N GLU A 36 31.55 34.42 3.21
CA GLU A 36 30.98 33.22 2.60
C GLU A 36 31.36 33.10 1.11
N LEU A 37 31.27 34.20 0.37
CA LEU A 37 31.62 34.23 -1.05
C LEU A 37 33.13 34.00 -1.27
N SER A 38 33.96 34.48 -0.33
CA SER A 38 35.41 34.26 -0.36
C SER A 38 35.78 32.81 -0.06
N GLU A 39 34.99 32.10 0.74
CA GLU A 39 35.19 30.68 1.06
C GLU A 39 34.78 29.76 -0.10
N LYS A 40 33.84 30.19 -0.96
CA LYS A 40 33.40 29.40 -2.11
C LYS A 40 34.55 29.18 -3.11
N LEU A 41 34.59 27.98 -3.68
CA LEU A 41 35.53 27.61 -4.73
C LEU A 41 35.23 28.36 -6.04
N LEU A 42 33.95 28.41 -6.38
CA LEU A 42 33.40 29.13 -7.52
C LEU A 42 32.15 29.90 -7.02
N PRO A 43 32.18 31.24 -6.98
CA PRO A 43 31.05 32.05 -6.52
C PRO A 43 29.94 32.09 -7.58
N LEU A 44 29.27 30.96 -7.76
CA LEU A 44 28.13 30.78 -8.66
C LEU A 44 26.82 30.71 -7.87
N THR A 45 25.71 30.93 -8.58
CA THR A 45 24.35 30.68 -8.09
C THR A 45 23.68 29.69 -9.03
N ALA A 46 23.27 28.52 -8.54
CA ALA A 46 22.81 27.41 -9.39
C ALA A 46 21.62 27.78 -10.28
N GLU A 47 20.70 28.59 -9.77
CA GLU A 47 19.53 29.07 -10.52
C GLU A 47 19.91 29.91 -11.74
N LYS A 48 21.06 30.59 -11.68
CA LYS A 48 21.55 31.48 -12.75
C LYS A 48 22.34 30.76 -13.84
N VAL A 49 22.57 29.45 -13.71
CA VAL A 49 23.29 28.66 -14.73
C VAL A 49 22.33 28.24 -15.84
N VAL A 50 22.64 28.62 -17.08
CA VAL A 50 21.84 28.32 -18.28
C VAL A 50 22.47 27.27 -19.20
N GLU A 51 23.79 27.11 -19.18
CA GLU A 51 24.49 26.04 -19.90
C GLU A 51 25.56 25.44 -18.97
N LEU A 52 25.72 24.13 -19.03
CA LEU A 52 26.72 23.34 -18.30
C LEU A 52 27.44 22.47 -19.32
N SER A 53 28.76 22.40 -19.27
CA SER A 53 29.53 21.47 -20.10
C SER A 53 30.66 20.82 -19.31
N LEU A 54 30.76 19.50 -19.39
CA LEU A 54 31.80 18.71 -18.76
C LEU A 54 32.69 18.15 -19.87
N THR A 55 34.00 18.28 -19.74
CA THR A 55 34.97 17.73 -20.69
C THR A 55 36.02 16.93 -19.95
N SER A 56 36.11 15.63 -20.23
CA SER A 56 37.09 14.71 -19.65
C SER A 56 37.60 13.74 -20.71
N ASN A 57 38.92 13.53 -20.78
CA ASN A 57 39.56 12.57 -21.70
C ASN A 57 39.13 12.70 -23.18
N GLY A 58 38.81 13.92 -23.63
CA GLY A 58 38.36 14.18 -25.01
C GLY A 58 36.87 13.94 -25.26
N GLU A 59 36.15 13.36 -24.31
CA GLU A 59 34.69 13.28 -24.32
C GLU A 59 34.09 14.54 -23.70
N SER A 60 32.94 14.98 -24.22
CA SER A 60 32.22 16.10 -23.64
C SER A 60 30.73 15.81 -23.49
N ILE A 61 30.14 16.40 -22.45
CA ILE A 61 28.72 16.36 -22.15
C ILE A 61 28.28 17.81 -22.06
N ALA A 62 27.33 18.21 -22.91
CA ALA A 62 26.78 19.57 -22.87
C ALA A 62 25.29 19.52 -22.56
N LEU A 63 24.87 20.40 -21.66
CA LEU A 63 23.51 20.51 -21.14
C LEU A 63 23.06 21.98 -21.24
N LYS A 64 21.81 22.19 -21.63
CA LYS A 64 21.22 23.53 -21.76
C LYS A 64 19.87 23.61 -21.07
N ARG A 65 19.69 24.65 -20.26
CA ARG A 65 18.41 24.97 -19.62
C ARG A 65 17.46 25.55 -20.66
N LYS A 66 16.35 24.87 -20.91
CA LYS A 66 15.32 25.28 -21.87
C LYS A 66 14.19 26.06 -21.22
N ALA A 67 13.90 25.74 -19.96
CA ALA A 67 12.92 26.42 -19.11
C ALA A 67 13.33 26.23 -17.64
N PRO A 68 12.71 26.92 -16.68
CA PRO A 68 12.94 26.65 -15.26
C PRO A 68 12.81 25.15 -14.96
N HIS A 69 13.83 24.56 -14.32
CA HIS A 69 13.91 23.14 -13.99
C HIS A 69 13.81 22.16 -15.17
N LYS A 70 14.14 22.61 -16.38
CA LYS A 70 14.17 21.76 -17.58
C LYS A 70 15.48 21.89 -18.31
N TRP A 71 16.26 20.82 -18.26
CA TRP A 71 17.55 20.67 -18.93
C TRP A 71 17.44 19.69 -20.09
N ASP A 72 18.02 20.05 -21.23
CA ASP A 72 18.24 19.17 -22.37
C ASP A 72 19.73 18.84 -22.47
N LEU A 73 20.03 17.57 -22.74
CA LEU A 73 21.35 17.12 -23.17
C LEU A 73 21.50 17.47 -24.66
N THR A 74 22.55 18.21 -25.00
CA THR A 74 22.80 18.69 -26.37
C THR A 74 24.03 18.06 -27.02
N HIS A 75 24.94 17.47 -26.23
CA HIS A 75 26.12 16.75 -26.71
C HIS A 75 26.44 15.57 -25.77
N PRO A 76 26.84 14.39 -26.28
CA PRO A 76 27.15 14.05 -27.68
C PRO A 76 25.92 13.78 -28.57
N LEU A 77 24.72 13.77 -27.97
CA LEU A 77 23.45 13.57 -28.65
C LEU A 77 22.40 14.52 -28.10
N SER A 78 21.31 14.70 -28.83
CA SER A 78 20.16 15.48 -28.39
C SER A 78 19.15 14.59 -27.65
N ALA A 79 18.94 14.83 -26.36
CA ALA A 79 17.94 14.15 -25.54
C ALA A 79 17.44 15.03 -24.39
N THR A 80 16.31 14.67 -23.79
CA THR A 80 15.89 15.28 -22.53
C THR A 80 16.89 14.93 -21.43
N GLY A 81 17.28 15.94 -20.65
CA GLY A 81 18.16 15.79 -19.51
C GLY A 81 17.40 15.45 -18.24
N ASP A 82 18.04 14.67 -17.37
CA ASP A 82 17.60 14.45 -16.00
C ASP A 82 17.82 15.74 -15.20
N SER A 83 16.79 16.57 -15.17
CA SER A 83 16.91 17.93 -14.62
C SER A 83 17.24 17.92 -13.13
N GLY A 84 16.77 16.91 -12.38
CA GLY A 84 17.12 16.75 -10.96
C GLY A 84 18.60 16.44 -10.76
N GLU A 85 19.16 15.53 -11.56
CA GLU A 85 20.59 15.20 -11.48
C GLU A 85 21.48 16.39 -11.91
N VAL A 86 21.09 17.12 -12.94
CA VAL A 86 21.83 18.31 -13.42
C VAL A 86 21.84 19.40 -12.36
N GLU A 87 20.69 19.71 -11.76
CA GLU A 87 20.58 20.73 -10.71
C GLU A 87 21.32 20.32 -9.44
N ALA A 88 21.21 19.06 -9.03
CA ALA A 88 21.98 18.52 -7.90
C ALA A 88 23.49 18.66 -8.12
N PHE A 89 23.97 18.39 -9.35
CA PHE A 89 25.38 18.55 -9.69
C PHE A 89 25.84 20.01 -9.65
N ILE A 90 25.05 20.94 -10.18
CA ILE A 90 25.38 22.38 -10.12
C ILE A 90 25.39 22.87 -8.67
N PHE A 91 24.43 22.43 -7.86
CA PHE A 91 24.36 22.75 -6.43
C PHE A 91 25.54 22.18 -5.65
N GLU A 92 26.00 20.96 -5.98
CA GLU A 92 27.21 20.39 -5.38
C GLU A 92 28.41 21.31 -5.61
N ILE A 93 28.60 21.82 -6.84
CA ILE A 93 29.68 22.77 -7.16
C ILE A 93 29.51 24.11 -6.44
N GLU A 94 28.29 24.65 -6.36
CA GLU A 94 28.00 25.88 -5.62
C GLU A 94 28.37 25.77 -4.13
N SER A 95 28.15 24.58 -3.56
CA SER A 95 28.40 24.30 -2.14
C SER A 95 29.88 24.05 -1.81
N LEU A 96 30.74 23.86 -2.82
CA LEU A 96 32.16 23.60 -2.60
C LEU A 96 32.87 24.81 -2.01
N LYS A 97 33.46 24.60 -0.84
CA LYS A 97 34.32 25.57 -0.17
C LYS A 97 35.79 25.23 -0.38
N LYS A 98 36.60 26.24 -0.66
CA LYS A 98 38.05 26.11 -0.68
C LYS A 98 38.54 25.87 0.76
N THR A 99 39.26 24.78 0.96
CA THR A 99 39.96 24.48 2.22
C THR A 99 41.19 25.36 2.39
N ARG A 100 41.92 25.60 1.29
CA ARG A 100 43.06 26.53 1.25
C ARG A 100 43.39 26.98 -0.16
N VAL A 101 44.08 28.11 -0.24
CA VAL A 101 44.88 28.48 -1.42
C VAL A 101 46.22 27.76 -1.32
N VAL A 102 46.60 27.06 -2.40
CA VAL A 102 47.84 26.27 -2.44
C VAL A 102 48.96 27.14 -3.00
N GLU A 103 48.72 27.81 -4.12
CA GLU A 103 49.68 28.67 -4.79
C GLU A 103 48.94 29.72 -5.63
N GLU A 104 49.32 30.99 -5.52
CA GLU A 104 48.62 32.07 -6.20
C GLU A 104 49.00 32.20 -7.68
N ASN A 105 50.28 31.98 -8.01
CA ASN A 105 50.85 32.14 -9.34
C ASN A 105 51.82 30.99 -9.64
N PRO A 106 51.31 29.77 -9.91
CA PRO A 106 52.15 28.60 -10.11
C PRO A 106 53.00 28.71 -11.38
N GLU A 107 54.29 28.38 -11.27
CA GLU A 107 55.19 28.28 -12.43
C GLU A 107 54.90 27.02 -13.25
N ASP A 108 54.47 25.93 -12.60
CA ASP A 108 54.16 24.65 -13.23
C ASP A 108 52.84 24.08 -12.71
N LEU A 109 51.81 24.04 -13.57
CA LEU A 109 50.50 23.46 -13.24
C LEU A 109 50.46 21.93 -13.29
N SER A 110 51.50 21.28 -13.84
CA SER A 110 51.54 19.83 -13.99
C SER A 110 51.62 19.10 -12.64
N ILE A 111 52.25 19.72 -11.64
CA ILE A 111 52.38 19.17 -10.28
C ILE A 111 51.03 18.99 -9.57
N TYR A 112 50.00 19.70 -10.05
CA TYR A 112 48.63 19.65 -9.52
C TYR A 112 47.68 18.88 -10.45
N GLY A 113 48.19 18.34 -11.57
CA GLY A 113 47.35 17.76 -12.62
C GLY A 113 46.48 18.79 -13.35
N LEU A 114 46.81 20.10 -13.29
CA LEU A 114 45.99 21.18 -13.84
C LEU A 114 46.47 21.66 -15.23
N SER A 115 47.64 21.23 -15.70
CA SER A 115 48.09 21.47 -17.08
C SER A 115 47.27 20.67 -18.11
N SER A 116 46.91 19.44 -17.77
CA SER A 116 45.97 18.58 -18.50
C SER A 116 44.92 18.06 -17.53
N PRO A 117 43.94 18.91 -17.16
CA PRO A 117 43.01 18.60 -16.07
C PRO A 117 42.17 17.38 -16.39
N ALA A 118 41.92 16.59 -15.35
CA ALA A 118 41.11 15.38 -15.41
C ALA A 118 39.67 15.67 -15.84
N LEU A 119 39.17 16.85 -15.45
CA LEU A 119 37.85 17.33 -15.84
C LEU A 119 37.88 18.86 -15.94
N LYS A 120 37.23 19.38 -16.99
CA LYS A 120 36.88 20.80 -17.11
C LYS A 120 35.36 20.92 -17.03
N ILE A 121 34.88 21.82 -16.16
CA ILE A 121 33.45 22.13 -16.05
C ILE A 121 33.23 23.58 -16.43
N TYR A 122 32.58 23.80 -17.56
CA TYR A 122 32.20 25.13 -18.04
C TYR A 122 30.76 25.44 -17.63
N PHE A 123 30.56 26.65 -17.13
CA PHE A 123 29.25 27.20 -16.78
C PHE A 123 29.00 28.46 -17.59
N LYS A 124 27.79 28.62 -18.12
CA LYS A 124 27.30 29.87 -18.67
C LYS A 124 26.15 30.37 -17.83
N PHE A 125 26.15 31.67 -17.53
CA PHE A 125 25.17 32.30 -16.68
C PHE A 125 24.12 33.11 -17.48
N GLU A 126 22.97 33.41 -16.87
CA GLU A 126 21.89 34.19 -17.48
C GLU A 126 22.33 35.56 -18.00
N ASN A 127 23.31 36.19 -17.35
CA ASN A 127 23.89 37.48 -17.75
C ASN A 127 24.82 37.38 -18.98
N GLY A 128 25.02 36.17 -19.53
CA GLY A 128 25.87 35.89 -20.68
C GLY A 128 27.34 35.64 -20.35
N THR A 129 27.79 35.83 -19.10
CA THR A 129 29.17 35.51 -18.70
C THR A 129 29.36 34.00 -18.57
N GLY A 130 30.60 33.54 -18.67
CA GLY A 130 30.96 32.14 -18.43
C GLY A 130 32.23 32.00 -17.62
N GLU A 131 32.40 30.85 -16.98
CA GLU A 131 33.57 30.51 -16.20
C GLU A 131 33.83 29.00 -16.30
N THR A 132 35.11 28.61 -16.26
CA THR A 132 35.51 27.21 -16.28
C THR A 132 36.20 26.85 -14.97
N LEU A 133 35.73 25.79 -14.33
CA LEU A 133 36.39 25.15 -13.21
C LEU A 133 37.22 23.97 -13.71
N LEU A 134 38.54 24.03 -13.51
CA LEU A 134 39.48 22.97 -13.80
C LEU A 134 39.67 22.11 -12.55
N ILE A 135 39.56 20.79 -12.68
CA ILE A 135 39.79 19.82 -11.61
C ILE A 135 41.07 19.05 -11.92
N GLY A 136 42.01 19.10 -10.98
CA GLY A 136 43.31 18.44 -11.06
C GLY A 136 43.32 17.09 -10.32
N ASP A 137 44.50 16.75 -9.83
CA ASP A 137 44.73 15.49 -9.11
C ASP A 137 44.26 15.53 -7.67
N GLU A 138 44.19 14.34 -7.06
CA GLU A 138 43.97 14.21 -5.62
C GLU A 138 45.24 14.61 -4.86
N SER A 139 45.04 15.31 -3.74
CA SER A 139 46.12 15.67 -2.83
C SER A 139 46.87 14.41 -2.39
N PRO A 140 48.21 14.42 -2.31
CA PRO A 140 48.99 13.29 -1.78
C PRO A 140 48.61 12.86 -0.36
N LEU A 141 47.97 13.75 0.40
CA LEU A 141 47.47 13.48 1.76
C LEU A 141 46.05 12.88 1.77
N GLY A 142 45.43 12.71 0.60
CA GLY A 142 44.07 12.19 0.41
C GLY A 142 42.97 13.20 0.77
N GLY A 143 41.76 12.91 0.29
CA GLY A 143 40.51 13.56 0.74
C GLY A 143 40.29 14.99 0.25
N ASN A 144 41.20 15.52 -0.58
CA ASN A 144 41.06 16.83 -1.22
C ASN A 144 41.50 16.76 -2.68
N LEU A 145 40.92 17.62 -3.51
CA LEU A 145 41.30 17.80 -4.91
C LEU A 145 41.88 19.19 -5.14
N TYR A 146 42.77 19.30 -6.12
CA TYR A 146 43.23 20.58 -6.65
C TYR A 146 42.22 21.14 -7.65
N PHE A 147 42.00 22.45 -7.59
CA PHE A 147 41.08 23.17 -8.45
C PHE A 147 41.69 24.48 -8.91
N LYS A 148 41.28 24.94 -10.09
CA LYS A 148 41.64 26.26 -10.61
C LYS A 148 40.48 26.83 -11.42
N ARG A 149 40.18 28.12 -11.24
CA ARG A 149 39.31 28.86 -12.16
C ARG A 149 40.11 29.24 -13.40
N GLU A 150 39.55 29.11 -14.58
CA GLU A 150 40.28 29.44 -15.81
C GLU A 150 40.64 30.93 -15.86
N SER A 151 39.75 31.80 -15.37
CA SER A 151 39.98 33.25 -15.29
C SER A 151 41.08 33.71 -14.32
N GLN A 152 41.59 32.83 -13.44
CA GLN A 152 42.55 33.20 -12.38
C GLN A 152 43.73 32.23 -12.29
N PRO A 153 44.96 32.69 -11.96
CA PRO A 153 46.12 31.82 -11.87
C PRO A 153 46.09 30.90 -10.63
N THR A 154 45.34 31.27 -9.59
CA THR A 154 45.36 30.65 -8.27
C THR A 154 44.92 29.19 -8.26
N VAL A 155 45.77 28.33 -7.68
CA VAL A 155 45.47 26.93 -7.37
C VAL A 155 44.87 26.85 -5.97
N MET A 156 43.71 26.23 -5.88
CA MET A 156 42.95 26.03 -4.66
C MET A 156 42.82 24.54 -4.36
N MET A 157 42.54 24.23 -3.11
CA MET A 157 42.24 22.88 -2.65
C MET A 157 40.88 22.86 -1.97
N ALA A 158 40.07 21.84 -2.23
CA ALA A 158 38.79 21.63 -1.54
C ALA A 158 38.57 20.15 -1.20
N SER A 159 37.89 19.90 -0.10
CA SER A 159 37.52 18.56 0.36
C SER A 159 36.48 17.94 -0.58
N SER A 160 36.91 17.05 -1.47
CA SER A 160 36.07 16.32 -2.41
C SER A 160 36.83 15.10 -2.95
N SER A 161 36.15 14.25 -3.72
CA SER A 161 36.71 13.05 -4.35
C SER A 161 36.42 13.03 -5.85
N ARG A 162 37.32 12.45 -6.65
CA ARG A 162 37.20 12.44 -8.12
C ARG A 162 35.87 11.81 -8.59
N SER A 163 35.46 10.72 -7.93
CA SER A 163 34.23 9.97 -8.21
C SER A 163 32.94 10.81 -8.19
N ARG A 164 32.90 11.94 -7.46
CA ARG A 164 31.74 12.83 -7.44
C ARG A 164 31.52 13.54 -8.78
N PHE A 165 32.60 13.78 -9.51
CA PHE A 165 32.58 14.49 -10.79
C PHE A 165 32.65 13.57 -12.00
N GLU A 166 32.86 12.27 -11.80
CA GLU A 166 32.81 11.24 -12.84
C GLU A 166 31.35 10.98 -13.26
N LYS A 167 30.81 11.90 -14.05
CA LYS A 167 29.47 11.80 -14.63
C LYS A 167 29.56 11.39 -16.09
N THR A 168 28.65 10.52 -16.49
CA THR A 168 28.49 10.05 -17.87
C THR A 168 27.22 10.63 -18.49
N VAL A 169 27.08 10.48 -19.80
CA VAL A 169 25.84 10.82 -20.52
C VAL A 169 24.61 10.15 -19.89
N TYR A 170 24.75 8.92 -19.39
CA TYR A 170 23.67 8.19 -18.74
C TYR A 170 23.18 8.88 -17.44
N ASN A 171 24.09 9.48 -16.66
CA ASN A 171 23.72 10.15 -15.42
C ASN A 171 22.78 11.33 -15.70
N PHE A 172 23.15 12.17 -16.67
CA PHE A 172 22.41 13.39 -17.00
C PHE A 172 21.30 13.23 -18.04
N ARG A 173 21.13 12.05 -18.64
CA ARG A 173 20.00 11.77 -19.54
C ARG A 173 18.78 11.35 -18.74
N ASP A 174 17.59 11.80 -19.15
CA ASP A 174 16.33 11.37 -18.57
C ASP A 174 16.16 9.85 -18.73
N LYS A 175 16.04 9.15 -17.60
CA LYS A 175 15.92 7.69 -17.52
C LYS A 175 14.47 7.23 -17.40
N THR A 176 13.49 8.13 -17.50
CA THR A 176 12.06 7.80 -17.45
C THR A 176 11.73 6.84 -18.59
N LEU A 177 11.20 5.66 -18.25
CA LEU A 177 10.86 4.65 -19.27
C LEU A 177 9.54 4.99 -19.97
N LEU A 178 8.48 5.23 -19.20
CA LEU A 178 7.17 5.64 -19.69
C LEU A 178 6.65 6.78 -18.82
N ASN A 179 6.25 7.88 -19.45
CA ASN A 179 5.71 9.04 -18.75
C ASN A 179 4.18 9.07 -18.94
N PHE A 180 3.45 8.64 -17.90
CA PHE A 180 1.98 8.63 -17.88
C PHE A 180 1.48 8.84 -16.46
N ASN A 181 0.19 9.19 -16.31
CA ASN A 181 -0.48 9.22 -15.02
C ASN A 181 -1.29 7.94 -14.82
N THR A 182 -1.05 7.22 -13.72
CA THR A 182 -1.73 5.94 -13.43
C THR A 182 -3.25 6.08 -13.34
N GLY A 183 -3.74 7.20 -12.80
CA GLY A 183 -5.17 7.44 -12.61
C GLY A 183 -5.93 7.80 -13.88
N SER A 184 -5.22 8.18 -14.96
CA SER A 184 -5.84 8.48 -16.26
C SER A 184 -5.82 7.31 -17.22
N ILE A 185 -5.26 6.15 -16.83
CA ILE A 185 -5.27 4.95 -17.68
C ILE A 185 -6.65 4.32 -17.67
N GLN A 186 -7.20 4.05 -18.85
CA GLN A 186 -8.49 3.38 -19.04
C GLN A 186 -8.35 1.96 -19.62
N LYS A 187 -7.23 1.66 -20.28
CA LYS A 187 -7.00 0.33 -20.88
C LYS A 187 -5.55 -0.09 -20.73
N ILE A 188 -5.35 -1.35 -20.38
CA ILE A 188 -4.07 -2.04 -20.33
C ILE A 188 -4.19 -3.26 -21.25
N GLN A 189 -3.26 -3.40 -22.20
CA GLN A 189 -3.15 -4.58 -23.04
C GLN A 189 -1.73 -5.14 -22.92
N ILE A 190 -1.62 -6.44 -22.64
CA ILE A 190 -0.35 -7.16 -22.61
C ILE A 190 -0.45 -8.32 -23.60
N LEU A 191 0.37 -8.26 -24.65
CA LEU A 191 0.50 -9.33 -25.63
C LEU A 191 1.75 -10.16 -25.32
N LYS A 192 1.53 -11.41 -24.90
CA LYS A 192 2.56 -12.43 -24.66
C LYS A 192 2.05 -13.77 -25.18
N GLY A 193 2.47 -14.18 -26.37
CA GLY A 193 1.94 -15.37 -27.05
C GLY A 193 0.65 -15.09 -27.84
N LYS A 194 -0.30 -16.04 -27.84
CA LYS A 194 -1.49 -15.99 -28.72
C LYS A 194 -2.67 -15.20 -28.16
N ILE A 195 -2.86 -15.18 -26.84
CA ILE A 195 -4.03 -14.56 -26.19
C ILE A 195 -3.53 -13.35 -25.41
N PRO A 196 -3.94 -12.12 -25.78
CA PRO A 196 -3.59 -10.93 -25.02
C PRO A 196 -4.39 -10.88 -23.72
N LEU A 197 -3.74 -10.41 -22.65
CA LEU A 197 -4.44 -9.93 -21.46
C LEU A 197 -4.94 -8.52 -21.76
N GLU A 198 -6.23 -8.28 -21.60
CA GLU A 198 -6.80 -6.95 -21.66
C GLU A 198 -7.48 -6.60 -20.33
N ILE A 199 -7.24 -5.40 -19.84
CA ILE A 199 -7.89 -4.85 -18.65
C ILE A 199 -8.44 -3.48 -19.06
N LYS A 200 -9.73 -3.26 -18.84
CA LYS A 200 -10.43 -2.04 -19.23
C LYS A 200 -11.19 -1.47 -18.04
N ARG A 201 -11.16 -0.17 -17.88
CA ARG A 201 -11.99 0.54 -16.91
C ARG A 201 -13.40 0.75 -17.48
N THR A 202 -14.42 0.30 -16.75
CA THR A 202 -15.83 0.47 -17.07
C THR A 202 -16.50 1.17 -15.88
N GLY A 203 -16.75 2.46 -15.99
CA GLY A 203 -17.19 3.29 -14.86
C GLY A 203 -16.11 3.39 -13.78
N GLU A 204 -16.44 3.04 -12.54
CA GLU A 204 -15.50 3.05 -11.42
C GLU A 204 -14.74 1.72 -11.25
N THR A 205 -15.11 0.68 -12.00
CA THR A 205 -14.55 -0.67 -11.86
C THR A 205 -13.62 -1.04 -12.98
N TRP A 206 -12.60 -1.84 -12.67
CA TRP A 206 -11.81 -2.52 -13.68
C TRP A 206 -12.49 -3.83 -14.08
N GLU A 207 -12.50 -4.10 -15.38
CA GLU A 207 -12.93 -5.34 -15.99
C GLU A 207 -11.76 -5.93 -16.74
N ILE A 208 -11.51 -7.22 -16.55
CA ILE A 208 -10.55 -7.96 -17.36
C ILE A 208 -11.31 -8.52 -18.55
N SER A 209 -10.85 -8.22 -19.77
CA SER A 209 -11.39 -8.70 -21.04
C SER A 209 -10.48 -9.77 -21.69
N GLY A 210 -11.11 -10.75 -22.35
CA GLY A 210 -10.50 -11.95 -22.91
C GLY A 210 -11.48 -13.15 -22.83
N ASP A 211 -10.96 -14.38 -22.70
CA ASP A 211 -11.77 -15.58 -22.36
C ASP A 211 -12.47 -15.48 -20.99
N ILE A 212 -12.17 -14.43 -20.23
CA ILE A 212 -12.59 -14.19 -18.87
C ILE A 212 -13.25 -12.81 -18.85
N ARG A 213 -14.54 -12.71 -18.51
CA ARG A 213 -15.15 -11.45 -18.07
C ARG A 213 -15.24 -11.50 -16.56
N ALA A 214 -14.38 -10.74 -15.88
CA ALA A 214 -14.37 -10.69 -14.42
C ALA A 214 -13.94 -9.31 -13.93
N ARG A 215 -14.37 -8.98 -12.71
CA ARG A 215 -13.96 -7.75 -12.03
C ARG A 215 -12.47 -7.83 -11.68
N GLY A 216 -11.77 -6.75 -11.98
CA GLY A 216 -10.37 -6.57 -11.64
C GLY A 216 -10.21 -5.99 -10.24
N ASP A 217 -9.18 -6.45 -9.53
CA ASP A 217 -8.74 -5.89 -8.26
C ASP A 217 -8.09 -4.53 -8.50
N ASN A 218 -8.70 -3.47 -7.99
CA ASN A 218 -8.24 -2.11 -8.21
C ASN A 218 -6.83 -1.88 -7.63
N ASP A 219 -6.54 -2.40 -6.44
CA ASP A 219 -5.27 -2.16 -5.77
C ASP A 219 -4.12 -2.88 -6.48
N ALA A 220 -4.36 -4.11 -6.95
CA ALA A 220 -3.41 -4.87 -7.74
C ALA A 220 -3.10 -4.18 -9.08
N ILE A 221 -4.13 -3.71 -9.80
CA ILE A 221 -3.97 -3.00 -11.07
C ILE A 221 -3.24 -1.66 -10.89
N MET A 222 -3.60 -0.89 -9.85
CA MET A 222 -2.93 0.38 -9.56
C MET A 222 -1.47 0.16 -9.17
N SER A 223 -1.17 -0.84 -8.35
CA SER A 223 0.21 -1.22 -7.98
C SER A 223 1.03 -1.65 -9.19
N PHE A 224 0.41 -2.37 -10.13
CA PHE A 224 1.02 -2.76 -11.40
C PHE A 224 1.36 -1.54 -12.26
N LEU A 225 0.42 -0.61 -12.45
CA LEU A 225 0.63 0.63 -13.21
C LEU A 225 1.73 1.50 -12.58
N GLN A 226 1.74 1.64 -11.24
CA GLN A 226 2.79 2.37 -10.53
C GLN A 226 4.16 1.74 -10.74
N SER A 227 4.26 0.41 -10.70
CA SER A 227 5.52 -0.29 -10.93
C SER A 227 6.09 0.00 -12.33
N ILE A 228 5.22 0.15 -13.33
CA ILE A 228 5.62 0.54 -14.69
C ILE A 228 6.03 2.02 -14.73
N GLN A 229 5.24 2.91 -14.13
CA GLN A 229 5.50 4.36 -14.09
C GLN A 229 6.85 4.70 -13.45
N PHE A 230 7.21 3.99 -12.37
CA PHE A 230 8.48 4.18 -11.67
C PHE A 230 9.64 3.36 -12.26
N SER A 231 9.41 2.58 -13.31
CA SER A 231 10.48 1.90 -14.02
C SER A 231 11.38 2.91 -14.74
N ARG A 232 12.68 2.56 -14.81
CA ARG A 232 13.71 3.40 -15.42
C ARG A 232 14.49 2.62 -16.46
N VAL A 233 14.98 3.34 -17.46
CA VAL A 233 15.96 2.83 -18.43
C VAL A 233 17.25 2.52 -17.67
N ARG A 234 17.75 1.30 -17.82
CA ARG A 234 19.00 0.84 -17.20
C ARG A 234 20.21 1.13 -18.07
N GLU A 235 20.05 1.12 -19.38
CA GLU A 235 21.10 1.37 -20.37
C GLU A 235 20.46 1.89 -21.66
N PHE A 236 21.07 2.90 -22.30
CA PHE A 236 20.72 3.27 -23.68
C PHE A 236 21.66 2.50 -24.60
N VAL A 237 21.13 1.45 -25.24
CA VAL A 237 21.95 0.44 -25.95
C VAL A 237 22.34 0.92 -27.34
N HIS A 238 21.41 1.47 -28.10
CA HIS A 238 21.66 1.91 -29.46
C HIS A 238 20.66 2.97 -29.91
N GLU A 239 21.12 4.14 -30.38
CA GLU A 239 20.21 5.26 -30.70
C GLU A 239 19.40 5.04 -32.00
N ASN A 240 20.00 4.41 -33.02
CA ASN A 240 19.38 4.20 -34.32
C ASN A 240 19.81 2.84 -34.90
N PRO A 241 19.20 1.72 -34.49
CA PRO A 241 19.49 0.40 -35.06
C PRO A 241 19.00 0.27 -36.51
N ASP A 242 19.82 -0.36 -37.34
CA ASP A 242 19.42 -0.76 -38.70
C ASP A 242 18.43 -1.94 -38.70
N SER A 243 18.42 -2.73 -37.62
CA SER A 243 17.65 -3.98 -37.49
C SER A 243 17.18 -4.18 -36.04
N LEU A 244 15.96 -4.69 -35.86
CA LEU A 244 15.35 -5.00 -34.56
C LEU A 244 15.50 -6.47 -34.18
N GLU A 245 15.86 -7.32 -35.15
CA GLU A 245 15.96 -8.76 -35.06
C GLU A 245 17.03 -9.19 -34.04
N SER A 246 18.21 -8.55 -34.06
CA SER A 246 19.32 -8.86 -33.13
C SER A 246 18.98 -8.57 -31.67
N TYR A 247 17.99 -7.70 -31.41
CA TYR A 247 17.49 -7.37 -30.09
C TYR A 247 16.27 -8.23 -29.70
N GLY A 248 15.80 -9.12 -30.57
CA GLY A 248 14.58 -9.89 -30.36
C GLY A 248 13.32 -9.03 -30.29
N LEU A 249 13.32 -7.86 -30.94
CA LEU A 249 12.17 -6.95 -30.99
C LEU A 249 11.29 -7.17 -32.24
N ASN A 250 11.68 -8.11 -33.11
CA ASN A 250 10.91 -8.54 -34.27
C ASN A 250 11.06 -10.07 -34.48
N PRO A 251 10.11 -10.92 -34.02
CA PRO A 251 8.96 -10.57 -33.18
C PRO A 251 9.37 -10.31 -31.72
N PRO A 252 8.63 -9.48 -30.98
CA PRO A 252 8.92 -9.21 -29.58
C PRO A 252 8.47 -10.33 -28.64
N ALA A 253 9.14 -10.46 -27.50
CA ALA A 253 8.78 -11.39 -26.44
C ALA A 253 7.52 -10.94 -25.68
N LEU A 254 7.32 -9.63 -25.53
CA LEU A 254 6.17 -9.04 -24.85
C LEU A 254 5.89 -7.63 -25.39
N LYS A 255 4.62 -7.26 -25.53
CA LYS A 255 4.20 -5.89 -25.82
C LYS A 255 3.17 -5.42 -24.79
N LEU A 256 3.46 -4.30 -24.13
CA LEU A 256 2.53 -3.54 -23.30
C LEU A 256 1.96 -2.37 -24.10
N THR A 257 0.67 -2.13 -23.97
CA THR A 257 -0.01 -0.92 -24.44
C THR A 257 -0.91 -0.39 -23.34
N LEU A 258 -0.72 0.87 -22.97
CA LEU A 258 -1.56 1.61 -22.05
C LEU A 258 -2.30 2.68 -22.85
N GLU A 259 -3.60 2.82 -22.62
CA GLU A 259 -4.44 3.85 -23.23
C GLU A 259 -4.99 4.74 -22.13
N SER A 260 -4.86 6.05 -22.29
CA SER A 260 -5.43 7.04 -21.38
C SER A 260 -6.88 7.41 -21.74
N GLU A 261 -7.61 7.99 -20.80
CA GLU A 261 -8.95 8.55 -21.02
C GLU A 261 -8.98 9.62 -22.13
N GLN A 262 -7.85 10.26 -22.41
CA GLN A 262 -7.70 11.26 -23.47
C GLN A 262 -7.33 10.66 -24.84
N GLY A 263 -7.23 9.32 -24.94
CA GLY A 263 -6.83 8.62 -26.16
C GLY A 263 -5.32 8.64 -26.43
N GLU A 264 -4.50 8.98 -25.43
CA GLU A 264 -3.03 8.86 -25.54
C GLU A 264 -2.61 7.40 -25.35
N PHE A 265 -1.68 6.94 -26.19
CA PHE A 265 -1.14 5.58 -26.11
C PHE A 265 0.31 5.61 -25.64
N HIS A 266 0.61 4.78 -24.64
CA HIS A 266 1.97 4.48 -24.23
C HIS A 266 2.26 3.02 -24.54
N THR A 267 3.35 2.75 -25.26
CA THR A 267 3.73 1.38 -25.62
C THR A 267 5.13 1.05 -25.16
N LEU A 268 5.31 -0.18 -24.68
CA LEU A 268 6.60 -0.75 -24.36
C LEU A 268 6.68 -2.13 -24.98
N VAL A 269 7.67 -2.31 -25.85
CA VAL A 269 7.95 -3.58 -26.50
C VAL A 269 9.23 -4.14 -25.89
N LEU A 270 9.20 -5.38 -25.39
CA LEU A 270 10.34 -6.08 -24.82
C LEU A 270 10.74 -7.27 -25.70
N GLY A 271 12.04 -7.39 -25.93
CA GLY A 271 12.64 -8.39 -26.80
C GLY A 271 13.49 -9.40 -26.05
N GLY A 272 14.68 -9.67 -26.59
CA GLY A 272 15.63 -10.65 -26.06
C GLY A 272 16.22 -10.27 -24.70
N LEU A 273 16.62 -11.30 -23.95
CA LEU A 273 17.32 -11.17 -22.68
C LEU A 273 18.82 -10.95 -22.92
N LYS A 274 19.37 -9.85 -22.40
CA LYS A 274 20.83 -9.65 -22.23
C LYS A 274 21.23 -10.32 -20.93
N GLU A 275 21.97 -11.42 -21.02
CA GLU A 275 22.32 -12.30 -19.89
C GLU A 275 22.85 -11.54 -18.67
N GLY A 276 22.37 -11.90 -17.48
CA GLY A 276 22.72 -11.25 -16.22
C GLY A 276 22.20 -9.80 -16.04
N LYS A 277 21.79 -9.11 -17.11
CA LYS A 277 21.47 -7.67 -17.07
C LYS A 277 19.97 -7.38 -17.15
N GLY A 278 19.29 -7.70 -18.24
CA GLY A 278 17.92 -7.21 -18.46
C GLY A 278 17.40 -7.50 -19.86
N TYR A 279 16.25 -6.95 -20.21
CA TYR A 279 15.62 -7.16 -21.52
C TYR A 279 15.85 -5.94 -22.41
N PHE A 280 16.09 -6.18 -23.70
CA PHE A 280 16.04 -5.11 -24.69
C PHE A 280 14.61 -4.60 -24.81
N GLY A 281 14.46 -3.29 -24.94
CA GLY A 281 13.16 -2.63 -24.99
C GLY A 281 13.13 -1.48 -25.99
N LYS A 282 11.94 -1.18 -26.48
CA LYS A 282 11.62 -0.01 -27.29
C LYS A 282 10.35 0.63 -26.75
N VAL A 283 10.37 1.95 -26.63
CA VAL A 283 9.30 2.74 -26.01
C VAL A 283 8.61 3.58 -27.07
N ASN A 284 7.27 3.53 -27.12
CA ASN A 284 6.48 4.27 -28.10
C ASN A 284 7.06 4.08 -29.51
N ASP A 285 7.14 5.16 -30.29
CA ASP A 285 7.75 5.17 -31.62
C ASP A 285 9.24 5.57 -31.59
N SER A 286 9.90 5.51 -30.42
CA SER A 286 11.31 5.89 -30.30
C SER A 286 12.21 5.01 -31.17
N LYS A 287 13.27 5.59 -31.74
CA LYS A 287 14.24 4.83 -32.55
C LYS A 287 15.22 4.05 -31.69
N ASN A 288 15.52 4.55 -30.50
CA ASN A 288 16.54 3.99 -29.64
C ASN A 288 16.10 2.68 -28.98
N ILE A 289 17.07 1.76 -28.81
CA ILE A 289 16.93 0.55 -28.02
C ILE A 289 17.46 0.81 -26.63
N VAL A 290 16.66 0.47 -25.64
CA VAL A 290 17.01 0.57 -24.22
C VAL A 290 17.16 -0.81 -23.61
N LEU A 291 17.85 -0.89 -22.49
CA LEU A 291 17.81 -2.05 -21.61
C LEU A 291 16.94 -1.73 -20.40
N VAL A 292 16.02 -2.62 -20.07
CA VAL A 292 15.18 -2.53 -18.88
C VAL A 292 15.49 -3.67 -17.91
N ASP A 293 15.20 -3.44 -16.63
CA ASP A 293 15.47 -4.44 -15.60
C ASP A 293 14.62 -5.72 -15.77
N LYS A 294 15.16 -6.86 -15.34
CA LYS A 294 14.45 -8.15 -15.37
C LYS A 294 13.14 -8.10 -14.58
N LYS A 295 13.12 -7.36 -13.47
CA LYS A 295 11.93 -7.20 -12.62
C LYS A 295 10.74 -6.64 -13.39
N LEU A 296 10.97 -5.72 -14.34
CA LEU A 296 9.89 -5.18 -15.16
C LEU A 296 9.28 -6.27 -16.05
N PHE A 297 10.10 -7.12 -16.67
CA PHE A 297 9.60 -8.24 -17.48
C PHE A 297 8.79 -9.23 -16.63
N GLU A 298 9.22 -9.51 -15.41
CA GLU A 298 8.48 -10.36 -14.45
C GLU A 298 7.13 -9.75 -14.08
N ILE A 299 7.08 -8.45 -13.80
CA ILE A 299 5.84 -7.70 -13.53
C ILE A 299 4.88 -7.78 -14.72
N LEU A 300 5.35 -7.48 -15.93
CA LEU A 300 4.54 -7.55 -17.15
C LEU A 300 4.13 -8.98 -17.52
N SER A 301 4.82 -9.98 -16.96
CA SER A 301 4.55 -11.41 -17.16
C SER A 301 3.61 -12.02 -16.12
N GLN A 302 3.08 -11.23 -15.19
CA GLN A 302 2.11 -11.70 -14.20
C GLN A 302 0.89 -12.33 -14.88
N LYS A 303 0.36 -13.38 -14.23
CA LYS A 303 -0.81 -14.10 -14.73
C LYS A 303 -2.07 -13.26 -14.52
N THR A 304 -3.07 -13.45 -15.38
CA THR A 304 -4.39 -12.78 -15.26
C THR A 304 -4.99 -12.87 -13.86
N VAL A 305 -4.78 -13.99 -13.17
CA VAL A 305 -5.29 -14.24 -11.81
C VAL A 305 -4.78 -13.26 -10.75
N GLU A 306 -3.64 -12.60 -10.98
CA GLU A 306 -3.10 -11.59 -10.06
C GLU A 306 -3.89 -10.28 -10.11
N PHE A 307 -4.62 -10.04 -11.20
CA PHE A 307 -5.42 -8.85 -11.40
C PHE A 307 -6.89 -9.07 -11.08
N LEU A 308 -7.33 -10.29 -10.79
CA LEU A 308 -8.74 -10.60 -10.50
C LEU A 308 -9.11 -10.20 -9.07
N ASP A 309 -10.30 -9.62 -8.90
CA ASP A 309 -10.87 -9.34 -7.59
C ASP A 309 -11.15 -10.64 -6.84
N LYS A 310 -10.38 -10.88 -5.77
CA LYS A 310 -10.47 -12.10 -4.96
C LYS A 310 -11.54 -11.99 -3.87
N THR A 311 -12.28 -10.89 -3.79
CA THR A 311 -13.35 -10.71 -2.82
C THR A 311 -14.53 -11.63 -3.14
N LEU A 312 -14.96 -12.42 -2.15
CA LEU A 312 -16.09 -13.33 -2.36
C LEU A 312 -17.41 -12.56 -2.52
N LEU A 313 -17.67 -11.61 -1.63
CA LEU A 313 -18.83 -10.73 -1.65
C LEU A 313 -18.56 -9.42 -0.91
N GLU A 314 -18.89 -8.30 -1.54
CA GLU A 314 -18.96 -6.98 -0.88
C GLU A 314 -20.40 -6.70 -0.43
N PHE A 315 -20.59 -6.34 0.84
CA PHE A 315 -21.90 -5.95 1.40
C PHE A 315 -21.75 -5.13 2.70
N ASP A 316 -22.80 -4.41 3.07
CA ASP A 316 -22.96 -3.84 4.42
C ASP A 316 -23.79 -4.80 5.28
N GLU A 317 -23.22 -5.22 6.42
CA GLU A 317 -23.86 -6.11 7.38
C GLU A 317 -25.21 -5.58 7.86
N LYS A 318 -25.42 -4.26 7.93
CA LYS A 318 -26.69 -3.65 8.36
C LYS A 318 -27.80 -3.81 7.32
N GLU A 319 -27.45 -4.11 6.08
CA GLU A 319 -28.38 -4.29 4.97
C GLU A 319 -28.87 -5.74 4.81
N ILE A 320 -28.29 -6.69 5.56
CA ILE A 320 -28.70 -8.10 5.51
C ILE A 320 -29.97 -8.34 6.33
N LEU A 321 -31.03 -8.85 5.70
CA LEU A 321 -32.29 -9.21 6.34
C LEU A 321 -32.39 -10.70 6.65
N GLU A 322 -31.90 -11.55 5.74
CA GLU A 322 -31.99 -13.00 5.89
C GLU A 322 -30.69 -13.67 5.43
N LEU A 323 -30.34 -14.76 6.11
CA LEU A 323 -29.24 -15.66 5.76
C LEU A 323 -29.80 -17.09 5.72
N SER A 324 -29.44 -17.84 4.69
CA SER A 324 -29.76 -19.27 4.59
C SER A 324 -28.48 -20.08 4.37
N LEU A 325 -28.27 -21.11 5.20
CA LEU A 325 -27.20 -22.09 5.05
C LEU A 325 -27.81 -23.45 4.73
N GLN A 326 -27.58 -23.95 3.53
CA GLN A 326 -27.99 -25.28 3.12
C GLN A 326 -26.79 -26.22 3.07
N SER A 327 -26.89 -27.40 3.68
CA SER A 327 -25.92 -28.49 3.58
C SER A 327 -26.66 -29.81 3.37
N GLY A 328 -26.62 -30.33 2.14
CA GLY A 328 -27.48 -31.46 1.75
C GLY A 328 -28.97 -31.11 1.92
N ASN A 329 -29.67 -31.85 2.79
CA ASN A 329 -31.10 -31.69 3.04
C ASN A 329 -31.43 -30.77 4.22
N GLU A 330 -30.43 -30.32 4.99
CA GLU A 330 -30.63 -29.43 6.11
C GLU A 330 -30.50 -27.96 5.66
N THR A 331 -31.47 -27.15 6.05
CA THR A 331 -31.50 -25.71 5.78
C THR A 331 -31.70 -24.93 7.08
N ILE A 332 -30.69 -24.15 7.44
CA ILE A 332 -30.76 -23.20 8.55
C ILE A 332 -31.12 -21.83 7.97
N HIS A 333 -32.31 -21.34 8.30
CA HIS A 333 -32.80 -20.03 7.84
C HIS A 333 -32.86 -19.06 9.01
N VAL A 334 -32.07 -18.00 8.93
CA VAL A 334 -31.90 -16.97 9.96
C VAL A 334 -32.45 -15.66 9.43
N VAL A 335 -33.32 -15.00 10.19
CA VAL A 335 -34.01 -13.77 9.83
C VAL A 335 -33.73 -12.70 10.87
N ARG A 336 -33.44 -11.48 10.43
CA ARG A 336 -33.29 -10.33 11.32
C ARG A 336 -34.67 -9.95 11.87
N GLY A 337 -34.81 -9.96 13.19
CA GLY A 337 -36.00 -9.50 13.88
C GLY A 337 -35.94 -8.00 14.21
N GLU A 338 -36.78 -7.56 15.14
CA GLU A 338 -36.78 -6.16 15.59
C GLU A 338 -35.47 -5.75 16.28
N GLY A 339 -34.94 -4.58 15.91
CA GLY A 339 -33.68 -4.07 16.46
C GLY A 339 -32.46 -4.84 15.94
N THR A 340 -31.66 -5.42 16.84
CA THR A 340 -30.43 -6.15 16.52
C THR A 340 -30.56 -7.67 16.67
N ARG A 341 -31.76 -8.18 16.97
CA ARG A 341 -31.97 -9.62 17.19
C ARG A 341 -31.98 -10.40 15.88
N TRP A 342 -31.56 -11.65 15.97
CA TRP A 342 -31.68 -12.64 14.91
C TRP A 342 -32.50 -13.83 15.41
N ASP A 343 -33.37 -14.35 14.57
CA ASP A 343 -34.22 -15.50 14.85
C ASP A 343 -33.99 -16.57 13.77
N ILE A 344 -33.81 -17.82 14.20
CA ILE A 344 -33.80 -18.99 13.34
C ILE A 344 -35.26 -19.41 13.11
N GLN A 345 -35.69 -19.51 11.85
CA GLN A 345 -37.04 -19.94 11.47
C GLN A 345 -37.08 -21.41 11.02
N SER A 346 -35.97 -21.94 10.50
CA SER A 346 -35.82 -23.33 10.05
C SER A 346 -34.45 -23.87 10.47
N PRO A 347 -34.32 -25.17 10.82
CA PRO A 347 -35.37 -26.20 10.87
C PRO A 347 -36.22 -26.15 12.14
N VAL A 348 -35.84 -25.36 13.14
CA VAL A 348 -36.58 -25.16 14.38
C VAL A 348 -36.65 -23.67 14.69
N LYS A 349 -37.83 -23.19 15.09
CA LYS A 349 -38.03 -21.79 15.48
C LYS A 349 -37.37 -21.49 16.83
N THR A 350 -36.30 -20.69 16.84
CA THR A 350 -35.58 -20.31 18.06
C THR A 350 -34.83 -18.99 17.87
N GLY A 351 -34.44 -18.32 18.96
CA GLY A 351 -33.53 -17.18 18.87
C GLY A 351 -32.14 -17.62 18.41
N ALA A 352 -31.47 -16.80 17.61
CA ALA A 352 -30.07 -17.01 17.23
C ALA A 352 -29.12 -16.38 18.26
N ASP A 353 -27.91 -16.91 18.33
CA ASP A 353 -26.82 -16.29 19.06
C ASP A 353 -26.26 -15.11 18.25
N LEU A 354 -26.45 -13.89 18.76
CA LEU A 354 -26.10 -12.65 18.06
C LEU A 354 -24.60 -12.60 17.71
N SER A 355 -23.74 -12.97 18.65
CA SER A 355 -22.30 -12.95 18.47
C SER A 355 -21.85 -13.92 17.38
N THR A 356 -22.46 -15.11 17.32
CA THR A 356 -22.16 -16.14 16.32
C THR A 356 -22.64 -15.72 14.93
N VAL A 357 -23.84 -15.13 14.80
CA VAL A 357 -24.33 -14.61 13.51
C VAL A 357 -23.45 -13.46 13.02
N ASN A 358 -23.09 -12.51 13.88
CA ASN A 358 -22.20 -11.41 13.50
C ASN A 358 -20.80 -11.91 13.10
N SER A 359 -20.27 -12.88 13.84
CA SER A 359 -18.98 -13.52 13.49
C SER A 359 -19.05 -14.24 12.14
N LEU A 360 -20.18 -14.87 11.80
CA LEU A 360 -20.37 -15.49 10.48
C LEU A 360 -20.43 -14.45 9.35
N LEU A 361 -21.16 -13.35 9.55
CA LEU A 361 -21.20 -12.26 8.56
C LEU A 361 -19.82 -11.63 8.37
N PHE A 362 -19.05 -11.47 9.45
CA PHE A 362 -17.67 -11.02 9.38
C PHE A 362 -16.78 -12.01 8.61
N ASP A 363 -16.84 -13.31 8.92
CA ASP A 363 -16.09 -14.33 8.19
C ASP A 363 -16.46 -14.36 6.69
N LEU A 364 -17.72 -14.11 6.33
CA LEU A 364 -18.17 -14.02 4.95
C LEU A 364 -17.62 -12.78 4.23
N LYS A 365 -17.56 -11.65 4.93
CA LYS A 365 -16.98 -10.41 4.41
C LYS A 365 -15.47 -10.54 4.18
N GLU A 366 -14.77 -11.25 5.06
CA GLU A 366 -13.33 -11.52 4.95
C GLU A 366 -13.00 -12.69 4.01
N ALA A 367 -14.00 -13.41 3.51
CA ALA A 367 -13.79 -14.58 2.68
C ALA A 367 -13.18 -14.19 1.33
N LYS A 368 -12.11 -14.90 0.95
CA LYS A 368 -11.40 -14.69 -0.31
C LYS A 368 -11.46 -15.92 -1.21
N ILE A 369 -11.60 -15.66 -2.50
CA ILE A 369 -11.39 -16.62 -3.56
C ILE A 369 -9.92 -17.05 -3.54
N SER A 370 -9.68 -18.35 -3.45
CA SER A 370 -8.32 -18.89 -3.42
C SER A 370 -7.74 -19.05 -4.83
N GLU A 371 -8.58 -19.41 -5.80
CA GLU A 371 -8.16 -19.66 -7.18
C GLU A 371 -9.32 -19.54 -8.15
N PHE A 372 -9.08 -19.02 -9.34
CA PHE A 372 -10.06 -19.02 -10.43
C PHE A 372 -9.80 -20.24 -11.34
N ILE A 373 -10.82 -21.09 -11.54
CA ILE A 373 -10.66 -22.41 -12.16
C ILE A 373 -11.07 -22.38 -13.63
N LYS A 374 -12.25 -21.85 -13.93
CA LYS A 374 -12.80 -21.83 -15.28
C LYS A 374 -13.78 -20.68 -15.43
N ILE A 375 -13.72 -19.98 -16.56
CA ILE A 375 -14.67 -18.91 -16.91
C ILE A 375 -15.35 -19.31 -18.22
N SER A 376 -16.41 -20.11 -18.11
CA SER A 376 -17.23 -20.53 -19.25
C SER A 376 -18.62 -20.92 -18.77
N ILE A 377 -19.66 -20.60 -19.56
CA ILE A 377 -21.06 -20.91 -19.25
C ILE A 377 -21.31 -22.42 -19.13
N ASP A 378 -20.50 -23.24 -19.82
CA ASP A 378 -20.52 -24.69 -19.66
C ASP A 378 -19.90 -25.05 -18.31
N THR A 379 -20.73 -25.11 -17.26
CA THR A 379 -20.40 -25.66 -15.95
C THR A 379 -20.23 -27.17 -16.16
N PRO A 380 -19.00 -27.71 -16.21
CA PRO A 380 -18.90 -29.15 -16.34
C PRO A 380 -19.38 -29.77 -15.03
N GLN A 381 -20.30 -30.73 -15.15
CA GLN A 381 -20.76 -31.62 -14.09
C GLN A 381 -19.61 -32.15 -13.20
N SER A 382 -18.38 -32.17 -13.73
CA SER A 382 -17.14 -32.46 -12.98
C SER A 382 -16.94 -31.60 -11.73
N PHE A 383 -17.43 -30.35 -11.67
CA PHE A 383 -17.33 -29.52 -10.47
C PHE A 383 -18.48 -29.70 -9.48
N GLY A 384 -19.54 -30.44 -9.82
CA GLY A 384 -20.69 -30.68 -8.94
C GLY A 384 -21.50 -29.42 -8.59
N LEU A 385 -21.52 -28.43 -9.48
CA LEU A 385 -22.28 -27.19 -9.33
C LEU A 385 -23.70 -27.26 -9.93
N ASP A 386 -23.98 -28.30 -10.73
CA ASP A 386 -25.31 -28.66 -11.22
C ASP A 386 -26.23 -29.11 -10.08
N ILE A 387 -25.67 -29.83 -9.11
CA ILE A 387 -26.34 -30.22 -7.86
C ILE A 387 -25.42 -29.79 -6.71
N PRO A 388 -25.50 -28.53 -6.25
CA PRO A 388 -24.59 -28.01 -5.23
C PRO A 388 -24.74 -28.78 -3.92
N ARG A 389 -23.60 -29.12 -3.31
CA ARG A 389 -23.55 -29.84 -2.03
C ARG A 389 -23.87 -28.93 -0.84
N LYS A 390 -23.50 -27.65 -0.95
CA LYS A 390 -23.81 -26.60 0.02
C LYS A 390 -24.18 -25.32 -0.70
N THR A 391 -25.06 -24.53 -0.09
CA THR A 391 -25.49 -23.23 -0.61
C THR A 391 -25.57 -22.22 0.52
N LEU A 392 -25.02 -21.03 0.34
CA LEU A 392 -25.19 -19.90 1.24
C LEU A 392 -25.93 -18.79 0.50
N SER A 393 -27.05 -18.32 1.04
CA SER A 393 -27.83 -17.23 0.45
C SER A 393 -27.98 -16.08 1.43
N LEU A 394 -27.84 -14.85 0.93
CA LEU A 394 -28.10 -13.61 1.65
C LEU A 394 -29.21 -12.84 0.95
N LYS A 395 -30.19 -12.36 1.72
CA LYS A 395 -31.22 -11.45 1.24
C LYS A 395 -31.04 -10.08 1.87
N MET A 396 -30.94 -9.05 1.04
CA MET A 396 -30.69 -7.66 1.45
C MET A 396 -31.99 -6.85 1.52
N LYS A 397 -31.96 -5.66 2.14
CA LYS A 397 -33.12 -4.75 2.24
C LYS A 397 -33.68 -4.30 0.90
N ASP A 398 -32.84 -4.18 -0.12
CA ASP A 398 -33.25 -3.85 -1.49
C ASP A 398 -33.87 -5.04 -2.25
N SER A 399 -34.16 -6.14 -1.53
CA SER A 399 -34.66 -7.42 -2.05
C SER A 399 -33.71 -8.19 -2.97
N LYS A 400 -32.47 -7.72 -3.17
CA LYS A 400 -31.47 -8.52 -3.87
C LYS A 400 -31.12 -9.75 -3.04
N THR A 401 -31.02 -10.87 -3.74
CA THR A 401 -30.55 -12.12 -3.17
C THR A 401 -29.22 -12.48 -3.80
N TRP A 402 -28.19 -12.63 -2.99
CA TRP A 402 -26.92 -13.20 -3.40
C TRP A 402 -26.86 -14.67 -2.98
N THR A 403 -26.25 -15.51 -3.80
CA THR A 403 -26.11 -16.93 -3.49
C THR A 403 -24.77 -17.46 -3.95
N LEU A 404 -24.12 -18.19 -3.05
CA LEU A 404 -22.91 -18.96 -3.27
C LEU A 404 -23.25 -20.44 -3.30
N GLN A 405 -22.94 -21.09 -4.41
CA GLN A 405 -23.07 -22.53 -4.61
C GLN A 405 -21.70 -23.18 -4.44
N LEU A 406 -21.64 -24.29 -3.70
CA LEU A 406 -20.42 -25.07 -3.50
C LEU A 406 -20.64 -26.50 -4.00
N GLY A 407 -19.73 -26.96 -4.84
CA GLY A 407 -19.75 -28.28 -5.47
C GLY A 407 -18.76 -29.26 -4.85
N ASN A 408 -18.02 -29.95 -5.72
CA ASN A 408 -17.01 -30.95 -5.36
C ASN A 408 -15.76 -30.32 -4.74
N GLN A 409 -15.01 -31.13 -3.99
CA GLN A 409 -13.70 -30.76 -3.46
C GLN A 409 -12.60 -31.02 -4.49
N SER A 410 -11.48 -30.30 -4.37
CA SER A 410 -10.25 -30.60 -5.11
C SER A 410 -9.72 -31.99 -4.73
N ALA A 411 -8.87 -32.57 -5.59
CA ALA A 411 -8.32 -33.91 -5.40
C ALA A 411 -7.52 -34.08 -4.08
N ASP A 412 -6.90 -33.01 -3.60
CA ASP A 412 -6.17 -32.95 -2.32
C ASP A 412 -7.07 -32.64 -1.11
N GLY A 413 -8.37 -32.38 -1.33
CA GLY A 413 -9.35 -32.04 -0.31
C GLY A 413 -9.17 -30.68 0.36
N GLN A 414 -8.26 -29.82 -0.13
CA GLN A 414 -7.93 -28.52 0.48
C GLN A 414 -8.81 -27.38 -0.01
N LYS A 415 -9.48 -27.55 -1.16
CA LYS A 415 -10.31 -26.52 -1.78
C LYS A 415 -11.68 -27.08 -2.16
N VAL A 416 -12.66 -26.19 -2.27
CA VAL A 416 -14.01 -26.49 -2.73
C VAL A 416 -14.34 -25.61 -3.92
N PHE A 417 -14.82 -26.22 -5.02
CA PHE A 417 -15.27 -25.48 -6.18
C PHE A 417 -16.58 -24.74 -5.86
N ALA A 418 -16.66 -23.49 -6.28
CA ALA A 418 -17.76 -22.60 -5.98
C ALA A 418 -18.13 -21.70 -7.17
N GLN A 419 -19.37 -21.23 -7.16
CA GLN A 419 -19.91 -20.29 -8.14
C GLN A 419 -20.90 -19.34 -7.48
N ARG A 420 -20.90 -18.09 -7.92
CA ARG A 420 -21.93 -17.10 -7.56
C ARG A 420 -23.08 -17.19 -8.55
N THR A 421 -24.31 -17.21 -8.06
CA THR A 421 -25.49 -17.22 -8.93
C THR A 421 -25.50 -15.96 -9.80
N GLY A 422 -25.64 -16.13 -11.12
CA GLY A 422 -25.64 -15.04 -12.09
C GLY A 422 -24.27 -14.73 -12.70
N GLU A 423 -23.19 -15.40 -12.25
CA GLU A 423 -21.85 -15.25 -12.83
C GLU A 423 -21.37 -16.53 -13.52
N PRO A 424 -20.68 -16.44 -14.68
CA PRO A 424 -20.18 -17.59 -15.42
C PRO A 424 -18.87 -18.19 -14.85
N THR A 425 -18.38 -17.62 -13.75
CA THR A 425 -17.04 -17.91 -13.22
C THR A 425 -17.09 -18.99 -12.14
N VAL A 426 -16.38 -20.08 -12.38
CA VAL A 426 -16.10 -21.12 -11.39
C VAL A 426 -14.75 -20.84 -10.75
N PHE A 427 -14.75 -20.79 -9.43
CA PHE A 427 -13.56 -20.54 -8.62
C PHE A 427 -13.47 -21.57 -7.49
N ALA A 428 -12.39 -21.51 -6.73
CA ALA A 428 -12.15 -22.38 -5.59
C ALA A 428 -11.98 -21.53 -4.32
N ILE A 429 -12.57 -22.00 -3.24
CA ILE A 429 -12.42 -21.45 -1.89
C ILE A 429 -11.71 -22.49 -1.03
N SER A 430 -10.85 -22.07 -0.11
CA SER A 430 -10.20 -22.96 0.84
C SER A 430 -11.21 -23.65 1.75
N LYS A 431 -10.93 -24.91 2.09
CA LYS A 431 -11.80 -25.70 2.97
C LYS A 431 -12.00 -25.00 4.33
N GLU A 432 -10.96 -24.35 4.84
CA GLU A 432 -11.00 -23.60 6.10
C GLU A 432 -12.03 -22.47 6.06
N VAL A 433 -12.11 -21.75 4.95
CA VAL A 433 -13.14 -20.71 4.77
C VAL A 433 -14.52 -21.35 4.69
N VAL A 434 -14.68 -22.44 3.93
CA VAL A 434 -15.96 -23.15 3.85
C VAL A 434 -16.43 -23.63 5.24
N ASP A 435 -15.55 -24.17 6.05
CA ASP A 435 -15.88 -24.66 7.39
C ASP A 435 -16.27 -23.52 8.35
N LYS A 436 -15.70 -22.32 8.19
CA LYS A 436 -16.12 -21.11 8.94
C LYS A 436 -17.48 -20.58 8.51
N LEU A 437 -17.79 -20.65 7.21
CA LEU A 437 -19.04 -20.13 6.64
C LEU A 437 -20.24 -21.05 6.90
N PHE A 438 -20.04 -22.36 6.97
CA PHE A 438 -21.12 -23.33 7.13
C PHE A 438 -21.21 -23.85 8.57
N ARG A 439 -21.66 -22.98 9.47
CA ARG A 439 -21.89 -23.29 10.89
C ARG A 439 -23.15 -24.14 11.06
N ASN A 440 -23.13 -25.03 12.05
CA ASN A 440 -24.29 -25.89 12.34
C ASN A 440 -25.35 -25.14 13.16
N LEU A 441 -26.54 -25.74 13.30
CA LEU A 441 -27.66 -25.16 14.03
C LEU A 441 -27.36 -24.93 15.52
N HIS A 442 -26.57 -25.82 16.14
CA HIS A 442 -26.24 -25.72 17.55
C HIS A 442 -25.38 -24.50 17.85
N ASP A 443 -24.45 -24.16 16.96
CA ASP A 443 -23.59 -22.99 17.10
C ASP A 443 -24.38 -21.69 16.88
N LEU A 444 -25.26 -21.67 15.87
CA LEU A 444 -26.01 -20.47 15.50
C LEU A 444 -27.17 -20.14 16.45
N ARG A 445 -27.71 -21.10 17.19
CA ARG A 445 -28.84 -20.86 18.10
C ARG A 445 -28.37 -20.27 19.42
N ASN A 446 -29.24 -19.47 20.05
CA ASN A 446 -29.01 -19.02 21.41
C ASN A 446 -29.04 -20.23 22.36
N LYS A 447 -27.93 -20.48 23.05
CA LYS A 447 -27.76 -21.63 23.94
C LYS A 447 -28.09 -21.34 25.40
N LYS A 448 -28.40 -20.09 25.76
CA LYS A 448 -28.68 -19.70 27.14
C LYS A 448 -29.91 -20.41 27.69
N LEU A 449 -29.75 -21.06 28.84
CA LEU A 449 -30.84 -21.77 29.51
C LEU A 449 -31.81 -20.84 30.25
N LEU A 450 -31.32 -19.72 30.76
CA LEU A 450 -32.08 -18.78 31.57
C LEU A 450 -31.98 -17.37 30.97
N LYS A 451 -33.12 -16.67 30.93
CA LYS A 451 -33.21 -15.26 30.53
C LYS A 451 -33.73 -14.43 31.70
N PHE A 452 -32.87 -13.61 32.29
CA PHE A 452 -33.22 -12.73 33.40
C PHE A 452 -32.22 -11.56 33.50
N GLU A 453 -32.68 -10.43 34.05
CA GLU A 453 -31.81 -9.29 34.36
C GLU A 453 -31.16 -9.48 35.74
N SER A 454 -29.84 -9.27 35.80
CA SER A 454 -29.02 -9.62 36.96
C SER A 454 -29.27 -8.73 38.18
N ASP A 455 -29.59 -7.48 37.92
CA ASP A 455 -29.92 -6.46 38.91
C ASP A 455 -31.29 -6.69 39.55
N GLU A 456 -32.25 -7.24 38.79
CA GLU A 456 -33.59 -7.56 39.25
C GLU A 456 -33.66 -8.76 40.21
N VAL A 457 -32.63 -9.62 40.26
CA VAL A 457 -32.62 -10.78 41.16
C VAL A 457 -32.32 -10.34 42.59
N THR A 458 -33.27 -10.57 43.50
CA THR A 458 -33.15 -10.23 44.93
C THR A 458 -33.05 -11.44 45.85
N LYS A 459 -33.51 -12.62 45.38
CA LYS A 459 -33.47 -13.86 46.16
C LYS A 459 -33.10 -15.04 45.27
N ILE A 460 -32.21 -15.89 45.77
CA ILE A 460 -31.78 -17.15 45.13
C ILE A 460 -32.08 -18.27 46.12
N THR A 461 -32.78 -19.31 45.68
CA THR A 461 -32.91 -20.53 46.48
C THR A 461 -32.30 -21.72 45.77
N ILE A 462 -31.59 -22.56 46.53
CA ILE A 462 -30.98 -23.80 46.04
C ILE A 462 -31.47 -24.94 46.92
N GLN A 463 -32.23 -25.85 46.33
CA GLN A 463 -32.73 -27.07 46.98
C GLN A 463 -31.93 -28.26 46.48
N THR A 464 -31.30 -29.00 47.38
CA THR A 464 -30.72 -30.35 47.12
C THR A 464 -31.58 -31.40 47.85
N PRO A 465 -31.41 -32.71 47.61
CA PRO A 465 -32.15 -33.74 48.35
C PRO A 465 -32.03 -33.65 49.88
N GLY A 466 -30.94 -33.09 50.42
CA GLY A 466 -30.68 -33.03 51.87
C GLY A 466 -30.52 -31.64 52.47
N LYS A 467 -30.48 -30.57 51.67
CA LYS A 467 -30.20 -29.19 52.15
C LYS A 467 -30.95 -28.14 51.36
N PHE A 468 -31.30 -27.05 52.05
CA PHE A 468 -31.89 -25.85 51.48
C PHE A 468 -31.01 -24.63 51.75
N PHE A 469 -30.71 -23.86 50.71
CA PHE A 469 -29.98 -22.62 50.79
C PHE A 469 -30.86 -21.47 50.30
N GLU A 470 -30.84 -20.36 51.02
CA GLU A 470 -31.56 -19.13 50.66
C GLU A 470 -30.56 -17.97 50.74
N LEU A 471 -30.32 -17.31 49.61
CA LEU A 471 -29.54 -16.07 49.57
C LEU A 471 -30.47 -14.90 49.29
N ARG A 472 -30.26 -13.78 49.98
CA ARG A 472 -30.96 -12.51 49.77
C ARG A 472 -30.00 -11.37 49.51
N LYS A 473 -30.41 -10.49 48.60
CA LYS A 473 -29.71 -9.26 48.21
C LYS A 473 -30.34 -8.07 48.92
N ALA A 474 -29.53 -7.28 49.61
CA ALA A 474 -29.91 -5.98 50.14
C ALA A 474 -28.96 -4.92 49.55
N GLY A 475 -29.46 -4.09 48.64
CA GLY A 475 -28.60 -3.20 47.85
C GLY A 475 -27.67 -3.98 46.93
N SER A 476 -26.35 -3.84 47.10
CA SER A 476 -25.33 -4.61 46.37
C SER A 476 -24.83 -5.85 47.13
N GLN A 477 -25.26 -6.02 48.38
CA GLN A 477 -24.71 -7.01 49.31
C GLN A 477 -25.58 -8.26 49.36
N TRP A 478 -24.94 -9.42 49.27
CA TRP A 478 -25.59 -10.72 49.41
C TRP A 478 -25.40 -11.29 50.81
N SER A 479 -26.40 -12.03 51.27
CA SER A 479 -26.35 -12.77 52.52
C SER A 479 -27.02 -14.12 52.36
N LEU A 480 -26.37 -15.15 52.88
CA LEU A 480 -27.00 -16.45 53.07
C LEU A 480 -27.89 -16.34 54.31
N GLU A 481 -29.19 -16.59 54.17
CA GLU A 481 -30.16 -16.57 55.27
C GLU A 481 -30.43 -17.98 55.82
N LYS A 482 -30.22 -19.02 55.00
CA LYS A 482 -30.37 -20.44 55.39
C LYS A 482 -29.27 -21.29 54.77
N PRO A 483 -28.80 -22.37 55.45
CA PRO A 483 -29.29 -22.88 56.73
C PRO A 483 -28.87 -22.05 57.94
N GLU A 484 -27.81 -21.26 57.82
CA GLU A 484 -27.33 -20.33 58.84
C GLU A 484 -27.08 -18.96 58.21
N LYS A 485 -27.28 -17.90 58.99
CA LYS A 485 -27.15 -16.52 58.52
C LYS A 485 -25.68 -16.12 58.41
N ILE A 486 -25.18 -15.98 57.18
CA ILE A 486 -23.79 -15.61 56.88
C ILE A 486 -23.80 -14.43 55.89
N ARG A 487 -23.05 -13.36 56.18
CA ARG A 487 -22.83 -12.27 55.21
C ARG A 487 -21.83 -12.72 54.15
N THR A 488 -22.16 -12.55 52.87
CA THR A 488 -21.35 -13.06 51.76
C THR A 488 -21.39 -12.09 50.59
N ASP A 489 -20.33 -11.34 50.35
CA ASP A 489 -20.40 -10.24 49.37
C ASP A 489 -20.35 -10.74 47.90
N HIS A 490 -19.70 -11.88 47.65
CA HIS A 490 -19.43 -12.37 46.29
C HIS A 490 -20.35 -13.51 45.81
N ILE A 491 -20.73 -14.43 46.70
CA ILE A 491 -21.36 -15.71 46.32
C ILE A 491 -22.66 -15.53 45.50
N GLY A 492 -23.53 -14.59 45.90
CA GLY A 492 -24.77 -14.36 45.15
C GLY A 492 -24.55 -13.75 43.77
N ASN A 493 -23.56 -12.86 43.64
CA ASN A 493 -23.16 -12.30 42.35
C ASN A 493 -22.52 -13.36 41.44
N ASP A 494 -21.66 -14.22 42.00
CA ASP A 494 -21.02 -15.32 41.27
C ASP A 494 -22.05 -16.34 40.78
N LEU A 495 -23.05 -16.68 41.59
CA LEU A 495 -24.17 -17.54 41.19
C LEU A 495 -24.99 -16.93 40.06
N ILE A 496 -25.32 -15.64 40.15
CA ILE A 496 -26.02 -14.93 39.07
C ILE A 496 -25.21 -14.93 37.79
N TRP A 497 -23.91 -14.63 37.88
CA TRP A 497 -23.01 -14.64 36.73
C TRP A 497 -22.93 -16.03 36.09
N THR A 498 -22.79 -17.08 36.91
CA THR A 498 -22.77 -18.48 36.46
C THR A 498 -24.08 -18.89 35.78
N LEU A 499 -25.22 -18.56 36.38
CA LEU A 499 -26.55 -18.89 35.84
C LEU A 499 -26.89 -18.13 34.56
N LYS A 500 -26.44 -16.87 34.45
CA LYS A 500 -26.57 -16.06 33.23
C LYS A 500 -25.66 -16.59 32.12
N GLY A 501 -24.51 -17.15 32.50
CA GLY A 501 -23.57 -17.81 31.59
C GLY A 501 -24.02 -19.19 31.11
N LEU A 502 -24.97 -19.84 31.82
CA LEU A 502 -25.31 -21.24 31.63
C LEU A 502 -25.88 -21.54 30.23
N GLU A 503 -25.24 -22.48 29.55
CA GLU A 503 -25.60 -22.95 28.20
C GLU A 503 -25.86 -24.46 28.20
N PHE A 504 -26.80 -24.92 27.36
CA PHE A 504 -26.93 -26.36 27.10
C PHE A 504 -25.87 -26.83 26.09
N ASN A 505 -25.39 -28.06 26.24
CA ASN A 505 -24.43 -28.66 25.31
C ASN A 505 -25.12 -29.38 24.14
N SER A 506 -26.33 -29.92 24.35
CA SER A 506 -27.10 -30.62 23.32
C SER A 506 -28.60 -30.60 23.66
N MET A 507 -29.43 -31.02 22.71
CA MET A 507 -30.85 -31.30 22.96
C MET A 507 -31.12 -32.75 22.60
N VAL A 508 -31.96 -33.40 23.41
CA VAL A 508 -32.44 -34.75 23.12
C VAL A 508 -33.79 -34.62 22.43
N THR A 509 -33.93 -35.23 21.25
CA THR A 509 -35.16 -35.22 20.45
C THR A 509 -35.45 -36.64 19.96
N PRO A 510 -36.63 -37.22 20.29
CA PRO A 510 -37.71 -36.64 21.08
C PRO A 510 -37.31 -36.42 22.55
N SER A 511 -38.04 -35.55 23.25
CA SER A 511 -37.85 -35.28 24.68
C SER A 511 -37.90 -36.57 25.50
N LEU A 512 -36.96 -36.75 26.43
CA LEU A 512 -37.01 -37.86 27.38
C LEU A 512 -38.09 -37.61 28.45
N PRO A 513 -38.86 -38.64 28.84
CA PRO A 513 -39.65 -38.64 30.06
C PRO A 513 -38.84 -38.19 31.29
N ALA A 514 -39.51 -37.55 32.25
CA ALA A 514 -38.86 -36.96 33.44
C ALA A 514 -38.09 -37.99 34.29
N ASN A 515 -38.59 -39.22 34.36
CA ASN A 515 -37.96 -40.34 35.05
C ASN A 515 -36.66 -40.81 34.37
N LEU A 516 -36.56 -40.67 33.04
CA LEU A 516 -35.37 -41.04 32.26
C LEU A 516 -34.35 -39.89 32.16
N SER A 517 -34.80 -38.63 32.26
CA SER A 517 -33.92 -37.46 32.32
C SER A 517 -33.40 -37.14 33.72
N GLY A 518 -33.92 -37.81 34.75
CA GLY A 518 -33.58 -37.54 36.15
C GLY A 518 -34.22 -36.27 36.71
N LEU A 519 -35.14 -35.64 35.98
CA LEU A 519 -35.80 -34.40 36.39
C LEU A 519 -36.95 -34.63 37.39
N ASP A 520 -37.43 -35.87 37.56
CA ASP A 520 -38.36 -36.24 38.65
C ASP A 520 -37.70 -36.19 40.04
N SER A 521 -36.37 -36.31 40.09
CA SER A 521 -35.57 -36.25 41.31
C SER A 521 -34.25 -35.53 41.03
N PRO A 522 -34.30 -34.20 40.79
CA PRO A 522 -33.14 -33.45 40.34
C PRO A 522 -32.07 -33.44 41.43
N SER A 523 -30.80 -33.49 41.03
CA SER A 523 -29.67 -33.39 41.96
C SER A 523 -29.69 -32.07 42.75
N PHE A 524 -30.22 -31.01 42.14
CA PHE A 524 -30.58 -29.76 42.80
C PHE A 524 -31.56 -28.93 41.94
N THR A 525 -32.32 -28.05 42.59
CA THR A 525 -33.22 -27.08 41.95
C THR A 525 -32.80 -25.69 42.38
N ILE A 526 -32.54 -24.80 41.40
CA ILE A 526 -32.25 -23.39 41.66
C ILE A 526 -33.46 -22.56 41.24
N ARG A 527 -33.88 -21.62 42.08
CA ARG A 527 -34.91 -20.63 41.74
C ARG A 527 -34.39 -19.23 41.96
N LEU A 528 -34.61 -18.38 40.97
CA LEU A 528 -34.31 -16.95 41.03
C LEU A 528 -35.62 -16.19 41.24
N PHE A 529 -35.60 -15.24 42.15
CA PHE A 529 -36.76 -14.40 42.46
C PHE A 529 -36.34 -12.95 42.30
N LYS A 530 -37.25 -12.17 41.71
CA LYS A 530 -37.27 -10.72 41.79
C LYS A 530 -38.09 -10.34 43.03
N ASP A 531 -37.80 -9.23 43.70
CA ASP A 531 -38.42 -8.99 45.00
C ASP A 531 -39.95 -8.91 44.92
N GLU A 532 -40.56 -9.59 45.88
CA GLU A 532 -41.97 -9.52 46.26
C GLU A 532 -42.10 -8.46 47.37
N GLN A 533 -42.25 -7.18 47.04
CA GLN A 533 -42.98 -6.12 47.79
C GLN A 533 -43.09 -4.91 46.84
N LYS A 534 -44.16 -4.71 46.08
CA LYS A 534 -45.56 -4.50 46.52
C LYS A 534 -46.54 -4.88 45.42
#